data_AF-A0A6P3VTE1-F1
#
_entry.id   AF-A0A6P3VTE1-F1
#
_cell.length_a   1.000
_cell.length_b   1.000
_cell.length_c   1.000
_cell.angle_alpha   90.00
_cell.angle_beta   90.00
_cell.angle_gamma   90.00
#
_symmetry.space_group_name_H-M   'P 1'
#
loop_
_entity.id
_entity.type
_entity.pdbx_description
1 polymer ?
#
loop_
_entity_poly.entity_id
_entity_poly.type
_entity_poly.pdbx_seq_one_letter_code
_entity_poly.pdbx_strand_id
1 'polypeptide(L)'
;MDAATLTYDTLRFGEFEDFPETSEPVWILGKQFSALTEKDEILSDIASRLWFTYRKNFPPIGGTGPTSDTGWGCMLRCGQMILGEALVHRHLGRDWRWVSGQRQREEYSSILNAFIDKKDSYYSIHQIAQMGVGEGKSIGQWYGPNTVAQVLKKLAVFDSWSRMAVHVAMDNTVVIEEIKKLCMPWLDFDGAGCSEGAVGGAGVGARELNGCLGGACALAEEEMALWRPLVLLIPLRLGLTDINEAYIETLKQCFMLPQSLGVIGGKPNSAHYFIGFVGEELIYLDPHTTQPAVEPSEDSQVPDDSYHCQHPPCRMHICELDPSIAAGFFCRTEDDFDDWCAHIRKLSCCKGGLPMFELVDSQPSHLVSADVLNLTPDFSDSDRLERFFDSEDEEFEILSL
;
A
#
# COMPACT_ATOMS: atom_id res chain seq x y z
N MET A 1 31.57 5.83 10.02
CA MET A 1 30.76 5.19 8.97
C MET A 1 31.43 3.85 8.70
N ASP A 2 30.72 2.75 8.93
CA ASP A 2 31.28 1.40 8.79
C ASP A 2 31.27 0.97 7.32
N ALA A 3 32.33 0.28 6.86
CA ALA A 3 32.48 -0.13 5.46
C ALA A 3 31.37 -1.10 4.99
N ALA A 4 30.77 -1.86 5.92
CA ALA A 4 29.67 -2.78 5.65
C ALA A 4 28.34 -2.08 5.31
N THR A 5 28.17 -0.80 5.66
CA THR A 5 26.92 -0.06 5.39
C THR A 5 26.86 0.44 3.94
N LEU A 6 28.02 0.63 3.28
CA LEU A 6 28.10 1.11 1.89
C LEU A 6 27.76 0.03 0.86
N THR A 7 27.89 -1.25 1.19
CA THR A 7 27.62 -2.35 0.25
C THR A 7 26.13 -2.51 -0.08
N TYR A 8 25.24 -1.92 0.73
CA TYR A 8 23.80 -1.92 0.52
C TYR A 8 23.27 -0.64 -0.15
N ASP A 9 24.15 0.33 -0.45
CA ASP A 9 23.84 1.58 -1.15
C ASP A 9 24.03 1.37 -2.67
N THR A 10 23.35 0.37 -3.23
CA THR A 10 23.54 -0.08 -4.61
C THR A 10 23.12 0.97 -5.63
N LEU A 11 22.09 1.77 -5.32
CA LEU A 11 21.60 2.83 -6.20
C LEU A 11 22.63 3.94 -6.41
N ARG A 12 23.48 4.21 -5.40
CA ARG A 12 24.54 5.23 -5.50
C ARG A 12 25.58 4.92 -6.57
N PHE A 13 25.77 3.65 -6.89
CA PHE A 13 26.70 3.18 -7.92
C PHE A 13 25.99 2.65 -9.16
N GLY A 14 24.65 2.78 -9.24
CA GLY A 14 23.87 2.36 -10.40
C GLY A 14 24.19 3.22 -11.61
N GLU A 15 24.29 2.58 -12.78
CA GLU A 15 24.31 3.29 -14.05
C GLU A 15 22.86 3.66 -14.41
N PHE A 16 22.60 4.95 -14.57
CA PHE A 16 21.29 5.44 -15.00
C PHE A 16 21.28 5.58 -16.51
N GLU A 17 20.47 4.77 -17.16
CA GLU A 17 20.16 4.95 -18.57
C GLU A 17 19.06 5.99 -18.76
N ASP A 18 19.16 6.76 -19.83
CA ASP A 18 18.06 7.64 -20.27
C ASP A 18 16.81 6.80 -20.58
N PHE A 19 15.65 7.44 -20.47
CA PHE A 19 14.38 6.80 -20.82
C PHE A 19 14.36 6.43 -22.31
N PRO A 20 13.96 5.20 -22.69
CA PRO A 20 14.09 4.71 -24.06
C PRO A 20 13.18 5.49 -25.02
N GLU A 21 13.71 5.84 -26.19
CA GLU A 21 12.91 6.38 -27.31
C GLU A 21 12.26 5.21 -28.06
N THR A 22 11.04 4.85 -27.66
CA THR A 22 10.28 3.72 -28.22
C THR A 22 8.86 4.11 -28.58
N SER A 23 8.27 3.41 -29.55
CA SER A 23 6.84 3.51 -29.87
C SER A 23 5.94 2.72 -28.91
N GLU A 24 6.53 1.87 -28.07
CA GLU A 24 5.80 1.13 -27.04
C GLU A 24 5.18 2.10 -26.01
N PRO A 25 3.93 1.86 -25.58
CA PRO A 25 3.30 2.70 -24.57
C PRO A 25 3.99 2.54 -23.21
N VAL A 26 4.14 3.66 -22.52
CA VAL A 26 4.64 3.71 -21.15
C VAL A 26 3.44 3.74 -20.22
N TRP A 27 3.32 2.76 -19.34
CA TRP A 27 2.26 2.71 -18.35
C TRP A 27 2.82 3.00 -16.97
N ILE A 28 2.22 3.96 -16.25
CA ILE A 28 2.57 4.30 -14.86
C ILE A 28 1.27 4.41 -14.07
N LEU A 29 1.04 3.48 -13.15
CA LEU A 29 -0.09 3.50 -12.20
C LEU A 29 -1.43 3.90 -12.85
N GLY A 30 -1.87 3.14 -13.86
CA GLY A 30 -3.13 3.33 -14.57
C GLY A 30 -3.14 4.42 -15.65
N LYS A 31 -2.03 5.13 -15.86
CA LYS A 31 -1.91 6.14 -16.92
C LYS A 31 -0.99 5.68 -18.04
N GLN A 32 -1.42 5.90 -19.26
CA GLN A 32 -0.65 5.65 -20.48
C GLN A 32 0.01 6.94 -20.97
N PHE A 33 1.27 6.83 -21.39
CA PHE A 33 2.05 7.89 -21.99
C PHE A 33 2.78 7.38 -23.25
N SER A 34 3.19 8.32 -24.10
CA SER A 34 4.06 8.12 -25.25
C SER A 34 5.48 8.60 -24.95
N ALA A 35 6.46 7.71 -24.97
CA ALA A 35 7.87 8.05 -24.75
C ALA A 35 8.43 9.07 -25.78
N LEU A 36 7.81 9.15 -26.96
CA LEU A 36 8.24 10.03 -28.06
C LEU A 36 7.75 11.48 -27.90
N THR A 37 6.64 11.68 -27.19
CA THR A 37 5.95 12.99 -27.15
C THR A 37 5.71 13.52 -25.75
N GLU A 38 5.70 12.66 -24.73
CA GLU A 38 5.27 12.98 -23.36
C GLU A 38 6.37 12.65 -22.33
N LYS A 39 7.64 12.84 -22.71
CA LYS A 39 8.80 12.53 -21.86
C LYS A 39 8.80 13.35 -20.56
N ASP A 40 8.47 14.63 -20.63
CA ASP A 40 8.44 15.51 -19.46
C ASP A 40 7.30 15.13 -18.51
N GLU A 41 6.15 14.71 -19.04
CA GLU A 41 5.00 14.21 -18.28
C GLU A 41 5.31 12.87 -17.59
N ILE A 42 6.02 11.96 -18.26
CA ILE A 42 6.52 10.70 -17.68
C ILE A 42 7.43 11.00 -16.49
N LEU A 43 8.45 11.84 -16.70
CA LEU A 43 9.42 12.19 -15.65
C LEU A 43 8.73 12.94 -14.49
N SER A 44 7.80 13.84 -14.80
CA SER A 44 7.00 14.55 -13.79
C SER A 44 6.14 13.59 -12.97
N ASP A 45 5.48 12.60 -13.58
CA ASP A 45 4.66 11.62 -12.86
C ASP A 45 5.51 10.77 -11.89
N ILE A 46 6.64 10.24 -12.38
CA ILE A 46 7.56 9.43 -11.58
C ILE A 46 8.16 10.24 -10.44
N ALA A 47 8.68 11.44 -10.72
CA ALA A 47 9.26 12.31 -9.70
C ALA A 47 8.23 12.76 -8.67
N SER A 48 6.94 12.79 -9.03
CA SER A 48 5.85 13.14 -8.10
C SER A 48 5.50 12.05 -7.11
N ARG A 49 5.94 10.80 -7.32
CA ARG A 49 5.67 9.71 -6.38
C ARG A 49 6.52 9.91 -5.13
N LEU A 50 5.95 9.61 -3.96
CA LEU A 50 6.70 9.65 -2.70
C LEU A 50 7.75 8.53 -2.70
N TRP A 51 9.00 8.91 -2.57
CA TRP A 51 10.16 8.03 -2.62
C TRP A 51 10.78 7.90 -1.23
N PHE A 52 10.69 6.70 -0.66
CA PHE A 52 11.27 6.39 0.64
C PHE A 52 12.48 5.50 0.46
N THR A 53 13.62 5.94 0.98
CA THR A 53 14.89 5.22 0.91
C THR A 53 15.37 4.86 2.29
N TYR A 54 16.48 4.12 2.38
CA TYR A 54 17.20 3.98 3.64
C TYR A 54 17.50 5.34 4.26
N ARG A 55 17.35 5.41 5.59
CA ARG A 55 17.65 6.59 6.39
C ARG A 55 18.66 6.25 7.49
N LYS A 56 19.36 7.27 7.95
CA LYS A 56 20.31 7.19 9.06
C LYS A 56 20.18 8.39 9.98
N ASN A 57 20.61 8.21 11.23
CA ASN A 57 20.55 9.19 12.29
C ASN A 57 19.12 9.56 12.72
N PHE A 58 18.14 8.70 12.48
CA PHE A 58 16.82 8.82 13.12
C PHE A 58 16.90 8.35 14.59
N PRO A 59 15.94 8.75 15.46
CA PRO A 59 15.90 8.30 16.85
C PRO A 59 15.93 6.77 16.98
N PRO A 60 16.60 6.16 17.97
CA PRO A 60 16.67 4.71 18.10
C PRO A 60 15.29 4.03 18.15
N ILE A 61 15.06 3.01 17.32
CA ILE A 61 13.83 2.21 17.35
C ILE A 61 13.71 1.50 18.70
N GLY A 62 12.58 1.63 19.40
CA GLY A 62 12.41 1.06 20.75
C GLY A 62 13.34 1.65 21.82
N GLY A 63 14.02 2.78 21.55
CA GLY A 63 14.92 3.47 22.48
C GLY A 63 16.36 2.93 22.50
N THR A 64 16.60 1.68 22.11
CA THR A 64 17.93 1.05 22.08
C THR A 64 18.26 0.33 20.77
N GLY A 65 17.30 0.21 19.86
CA GLY A 65 17.46 -0.47 18.57
C GLY A 65 18.20 0.38 17.52
N PRO A 66 18.12 -0.01 16.25
CA PRO A 66 18.83 0.65 15.16
C PRO A 66 18.48 2.15 15.03
N THR A 67 19.46 2.94 14.59
CA THR A 67 19.31 4.35 14.18
C THR A 67 19.49 4.54 12.67
N SER A 68 19.50 3.42 11.95
CA SER A 68 19.51 3.34 10.50
C SER A 68 18.87 2.04 10.06
N ASP A 69 18.14 2.08 8.95
CA ASP A 69 17.52 0.92 8.34
C ASP A 69 18.29 0.35 7.14
N THR A 70 19.49 0.89 6.88
CA THR A 70 20.36 0.44 5.79
C THR A 70 20.66 -1.05 5.90
N GLY A 71 20.39 -1.76 4.81
CA GLY A 71 20.68 -3.18 4.68
C GLY A 71 19.58 -4.11 5.20
N TRP A 72 18.48 -3.61 5.77
CA TRP A 72 17.37 -4.46 6.21
C TRP A 72 15.97 -3.89 5.95
N GLY A 73 15.83 -2.55 5.86
CA GLY A 73 14.53 -1.88 5.74
C GLY A 73 13.91 -1.82 4.34
N CYS A 74 14.51 -2.38 3.28
CA CYS A 74 14.10 -2.09 1.90
C CYS A 74 12.64 -2.46 1.60
N MET A 75 12.16 -3.61 2.08
CA MET A 75 10.74 -3.97 1.90
C MET A 75 9.81 -3.08 2.72
N LEU A 76 10.25 -2.62 3.90
CA LEU A 76 9.48 -1.67 4.71
C LEU A 76 9.34 -0.34 3.97
N ARG A 77 10.41 0.12 3.32
CA ARG A 77 10.40 1.33 2.46
C ARG A 77 9.51 1.15 1.23
N CYS A 78 9.51 -0.01 0.60
CA CYS A 78 8.56 -0.31 -0.49
C CYS A 78 7.11 -0.27 -0.01
N GLY A 79 6.84 -0.83 1.18
CA GLY A 79 5.55 -0.71 1.86
C GLY A 79 5.14 0.74 2.13
N GLN A 80 6.07 1.58 2.59
CA GLN A 80 5.82 3.02 2.74
C GLN A 80 5.47 3.68 1.40
N MET A 81 6.16 3.33 0.32
CA MET A 81 5.92 3.94 -0.99
C MET A 81 4.54 3.57 -1.56
N ILE A 82 4.15 2.29 -1.52
CA ILE A 82 2.84 1.86 -2.03
C ILE A 82 1.68 2.41 -1.19
N LEU A 83 1.83 2.50 0.14
CA LEU A 83 0.82 3.13 0.99
C LEU A 83 0.82 4.66 0.85
N GLY A 84 1.99 5.26 0.69
CA GLY A 84 2.13 6.69 0.38
C GLY A 84 1.40 7.06 -0.90
N GLU A 85 1.49 6.21 -1.93
CA GLU A 85 0.73 6.36 -3.16
C GLU A 85 -0.78 6.30 -2.92
N ALA A 86 -1.26 5.36 -2.11
CA ALA A 86 -2.68 5.29 -1.74
C ALA A 86 -3.16 6.56 -1.01
N LEU A 87 -2.34 7.12 -0.11
CA LEU A 87 -2.65 8.37 0.58
C LEU A 87 -2.65 9.58 -0.36
N VAL A 88 -1.72 9.62 -1.32
CA VAL A 88 -1.73 10.62 -2.40
C VAL A 88 -3.01 10.49 -3.23
N HIS A 89 -3.37 9.28 -3.65
CA HIS A 89 -4.62 9.02 -4.37
C HIS A 89 -5.83 9.45 -3.56
N ARG A 90 -5.85 9.23 -2.24
CA ARG A 90 -6.96 9.59 -1.38
C ARG A 90 -7.12 11.10 -1.21
N HIS A 91 -6.05 11.80 -0.85
CA HIS A 91 -6.11 13.17 -0.37
C HIS A 91 -5.78 14.22 -1.44
N LEU A 92 -4.95 13.86 -2.43
CA LEU A 92 -4.51 14.78 -3.50
C LEU A 92 -5.09 14.41 -4.87
N GLY A 93 -5.37 13.11 -5.08
CA GLY A 93 -5.81 12.53 -6.35
C GLY A 93 -4.65 12.11 -7.26
N ARG A 94 -4.88 11.12 -8.12
CA ARG A 94 -3.89 10.56 -9.06
C ARG A 94 -3.26 11.59 -10.01
N ASP A 95 -4.01 12.66 -10.33
CA ASP A 95 -3.57 13.74 -11.22
C ASP A 95 -2.63 14.75 -10.55
N TRP A 96 -2.49 14.70 -9.22
CA TRP A 96 -1.56 15.59 -8.52
C TRP A 96 -0.11 15.34 -8.96
N ARG A 97 0.66 16.42 -9.06
CA ARG A 97 2.09 16.42 -9.40
C ARG A 97 2.86 17.30 -8.43
N TRP A 98 4.04 16.82 -8.05
CA TRP A 98 5.01 17.57 -7.26
C TRP A 98 5.82 18.51 -8.14
N VAL A 99 6.20 19.66 -7.58
CA VAL A 99 7.06 20.63 -8.25
C VAL A 99 8.09 21.15 -7.24
N SER A 100 9.37 20.90 -7.50
CA SER A 100 10.47 21.31 -6.62
C SER A 100 10.45 22.81 -6.34
N GLY A 101 10.72 23.19 -5.10
CA GLY A 101 10.80 24.58 -4.65
C GLY A 101 9.44 25.31 -4.58
N GLN A 102 8.32 24.65 -4.89
CA GLN A 102 6.99 25.22 -4.73
C GLN A 102 6.35 24.76 -3.42
N ARG A 103 5.56 25.67 -2.81
CA ARG A 103 4.76 25.33 -1.63
C ARG A 103 3.66 24.35 -2.03
N GLN A 104 3.70 23.17 -1.43
CA GLN A 104 2.70 22.13 -1.63
C GLN A 104 1.43 22.39 -0.81
N ARG A 105 0.37 21.64 -1.12
CA ARG A 105 -0.89 21.67 -0.37
C ARG A 105 -0.69 21.17 1.07
N GLU A 106 -1.53 21.57 2.01
CA GLU A 106 -1.37 21.17 3.42
C GLU A 106 -1.55 19.66 3.61
N GLU A 107 -2.45 19.04 2.84
CA GLU A 107 -2.68 17.61 2.83
C GLU A 107 -1.40 16.85 2.42
N TYR A 108 -0.62 17.37 1.48
CA TYR A 108 0.67 16.77 1.09
C TYR A 108 1.63 16.71 2.28
N SER A 109 1.77 17.82 3.02
CA SER A 109 2.63 17.86 4.20
C SER A 109 2.16 16.87 5.27
N SER A 110 0.84 16.72 5.46
CA SER A 110 0.28 15.73 6.39
C SER A 110 0.57 14.29 5.94
N ILE A 111 0.47 13.98 4.64
CA ILE A 111 0.85 12.67 4.10
C ILE A 111 2.33 12.40 4.38
N LEU A 112 3.22 13.32 4.00
CA LEU A 112 4.66 13.14 4.18
C LEU A 112 5.02 12.98 5.66
N ASN A 113 4.41 13.78 6.54
CA ASN A 113 4.56 13.70 7.99
C ASN A 113 4.17 12.33 8.55
N ALA A 114 3.25 11.60 7.92
CA ALA A 114 2.89 10.25 8.35
C ALA A 114 4.02 9.22 8.15
N PHE A 115 5.03 9.51 7.34
CA PHE A 115 6.14 8.59 7.00
C PHE A 115 7.52 9.01 7.52
N ILE A 116 7.65 10.19 8.11
CA ILE A 116 8.91 10.66 8.69
C ILE A 116 9.43 9.64 9.71
N ASP A 117 10.75 9.48 9.79
CA ASP A 117 11.43 8.49 10.64
C ASP A 117 11.40 8.87 12.12
N LYS A 118 10.19 9.08 12.66
CA LYS A 118 9.91 9.34 14.07
C LYS A 118 8.75 8.48 14.54
N LYS A 119 8.81 8.07 15.80
CA LYS A 119 7.83 7.16 16.40
C LYS A 119 6.39 7.71 16.47
N ASP A 120 6.20 9.01 16.36
CA ASP A 120 4.90 9.68 16.37
C ASP A 120 4.23 9.74 14.98
N SER A 121 4.98 9.46 13.92
CA SER A 121 4.45 9.30 12.56
C SER A 121 3.84 7.90 12.37
N TYR A 122 2.60 7.84 11.88
CA TYR A 122 1.77 6.62 11.78
C TYR A 122 2.47 5.45 11.07
N TYR A 123 3.14 5.75 9.96
CA TYR A 123 3.76 4.78 9.06
C TYR A 123 5.27 4.95 9.01
N SER A 124 5.87 5.47 10.08
CA SER A 124 7.33 5.55 10.22
C SER A 124 7.99 4.18 10.20
N ILE A 125 9.28 4.15 9.87
CA ILE A 125 10.09 2.93 9.99
C ILE A 125 10.05 2.35 11.41
N HIS A 126 9.90 3.19 12.43
CA HIS A 126 9.73 2.80 13.82
C HIS A 126 8.44 2.01 14.04
N GLN A 127 7.31 2.56 13.59
CA GLN A 127 6.00 1.92 13.77
C GLN A 127 5.89 0.64 12.96
N ILE A 128 6.41 0.62 11.73
CA ILE A 128 6.42 -0.58 10.89
C ILE A 128 7.27 -1.69 11.52
N ALA A 129 8.52 -1.38 11.92
CA ALA A 129 9.39 -2.38 12.53
C ALA A 129 8.87 -2.88 13.88
N GLN A 130 8.27 -2.01 14.69
CA GLN A 130 7.71 -2.39 15.99
C GLN A 130 6.44 -3.24 15.82
N MET A 131 5.57 -2.89 14.87
CA MET A 131 4.34 -3.65 14.60
C MET A 131 4.65 -5.04 14.04
N GLY A 132 5.69 -5.19 13.21
CA GLY A 132 6.06 -6.50 12.69
C GLY A 132 6.66 -7.47 13.71
N VAL A 133 7.00 -7.01 14.93
CA VAL A 133 7.25 -7.92 16.06
C VAL A 133 6.01 -8.76 16.37
N GLY A 134 4.81 -8.17 16.23
CA GLY A 134 3.54 -8.90 16.34
C GLY A 134 3.25 -9.86 15.18
N GLU A 135 4.03 -9.79 14.09
CA GLU A 135 4.03 -10.74 12.96
C GLU A 135 5.19 -11.76 13.08
N GLY A 136 5.83 -11.86 14.23
CA GLY A 136 6.97 -12.76 14.45
C GLY A 136 8.27 -12.32 13.78
N LYS A 137 8.38 -11.08 13.28
CA LYS A 137 9.63 -10.54 12.72
C LYS A 137 10.35 -9.63 13.70
N SER A 138 11.62 -9.94 13.97
CA SER A 138 12.44 -9.11 14.86
C SER A 138 12.82 -7.78 14.20
N ILE A 139 13.05 -6.72 15.00
CA ILE A 139 13.56 -5.45 14.49
C ILE A 139 14.93 -5.69 13.85
N GLY A 140 15.13 -5.19 12.62
CA GLY A 140 16.35 -5.44 11.85
C GLY A 140 16.24 -6.63 10.88
N GLN A 141 15.14 -7.39 10.90
CA GLN A 141 14.89 -8.49 9.97
C GLN A 141 14.22 -7.98 8.69
N TRP A 142 14.59 -8.57 7.55
CA TRP A 142 13.92 -8.31 6.27
C TRP A 142 12.52 -8.93 6.23
N TYR A 143 11.57 -8.24 5.59
CA TYR A 143 10.17 -8.67 5.45
C TYR A 143 9.88 -9.11 4.01
N GLY A 144 9.01 -10.09 3.83
CA GLY A 144 8.37 -10.34 2.54
C GLY A 144 7.18 -9.41 2.28
N PRO A 145 6.65 -9.38 1.03
CA PRO A 145 5.51 -8.53 0.66
C PRO A 145 4.26 -8.74 1.53
N ASN A 146 3.92 -9.99 1.87
CA ASN A 146 2.77 -10.30 2.73
C ASN A 146 2.95 -9.68 4.14
N THR A 147 4.10 -9.88 4.77
CA THR A 147 4.33 -9.39 6.13
C THR A 147 4.20 -7.86 6.22
N VAL A 148 4.78 -7.12 5.27
CA VAL A 148 4.63 -5.67 5.26
C VAL A 148 3.18 -5.25 5.01
N ALA A 149 2.44 -5.95 4.13
CA ALA A 149 1.02 -5.68 3.90
C ALA A 149 0.17 -5.84 5.17
N GLN A 150 0.39 -6.91 5.95
CA GLN A 150 -0.30 -7.14 7.23
C GLN A 150 0.05 -6.05 8.26
N VAL A 151 1.31 -5.65 8.35
CA VAL A 151 1.74 -4.55 9.22
C VAL A 151 1.04 -3.24 8.85
N LEU A 152 0.99 -2.89 7.55
CA LEU A 152 0.32 -1.67 7.09
C LEU A 152 -1.19 -1.72 7.39
N LYS A 153 -1.83 -2.89 7.24
CA LYS A 153 -3.22 -3.09 7.63
C LYS A 153 -3.47 -2.78 9.11
N LYS A 154 -2.60 -3.23 10.00
CA LYS A 154 -2.69 -2.95 11.45
C LYS A 154 -2.43 -1.48 11.77
N LEU A 155 -1.45 -0.84 11.12
CA LEU A 155 -1.12 0.57 11.35
C LEU A 155 -2.21 1.53 10.86
N ALA A 156 -2.86 1.22 9.73
CA ALA A 156 -3.92 2.05 9.16
C ALA A 156 -5.14 2.23 10.08
N VAL A 157 -5.32 1.35 11.07
CA VAL A 157 -6.38 1.49 12.10
C VAL A 157 -6.20 2.75 12.93
N PHE A 158 -4.96 3.20 13.16
CA PHE A 158 -4.66 4.37 13.98
C PHE A 158 -4.76 5.69 13.21
N ASP A 159 -4.75 5.65 11.88
CA ASP A 159 -4.88 6.84 11.02
C ASP A 159 -6.35 7.22 10.84
N SER A 160 -6.87 7.92 11.84
CA SER A 160 -8.24 8.44 11.85
C SER A 160 -8.50 9.56 10.85
N TRP A 161 -7.45 10.19 10.29
CA TRP A 161 -7.60 11.20 9.25
C TRP A 161 -7.91 10.54 7.90
N SER A 162 -7.14 9.52 7.55
CA SER A 162 -7.35 8.79 6.30
C SER A 162 -8.48 7.78 6.41
N ARG A 163 -8.75 7.14 7.55
CA ARG A 163 -9.88 6.18 7.72
C ARG A 163 -9.94 5.07 6.67
N MET A 164 -8.80 4.72 6.05
CA MET A 164 -8.74 3.74 4.97
C MET A 164 -9.09 2.35 5.49
N ALA A 165 -9.77 1.57 4.65
CA ALA A 165 -9.92 0.13 4.83
C ALA A 165 -8.76 -0.55 4.11
N VAL A 166 -7.92 -1.30 4.82
CA VAL A 166 -6.84 -2.07 4.20
C VAL A 166 -7.24 -3.54 4.21
N HIS A 167 -7.42 -4.13 3.04
CA HIS A 167 -7.70 -5.55 2.87
C HIS A 167 -6.46 -6.24 2.27
N VAL A 168 -6.06 -7.36 2.87
CA VAL A 168 -4.99 -8.20 2.34
C VAL A 168 -5.64 -9.52 1.93
N ALA A 169 -5.76 -9.74 0.63
CA ALA A 169 -6.40 -10.93 0.06
C ALA A 169 -5.41 -12.09 0.05
N MET A 170 -5.71 -13.14 0.80
CA MET A 170 -4.88 -14.34 0.91
C MET A 170 -5.36 -15.41 -0.09
N ASP A 171 -4.61 -16.50 -0.20
CA ASP A 171 -4.98 -17.69 -0.98
C ASP A 171 -5.32 -17.40 -2.45
N ASN A 172 -4.65 -16.38 -3.01
CA ASN A 172 -4.88 -15.87 -4.37
C ASN A 172 -6.37 -15.63 -4.67
N THR A 173 -7.17 -15.27 -3.66
CA THR A 173 -8.64 -15.14 -3.80
C THR A 173 -9.10 -13.82 -3.20
N VAL A 174 -9.84 -13.04 -4.00
CA VAL A 174 -10.48 -11.80 -3.56
C VAL A 174 -11.97 -12.04 -3.39
N VAL A 175 -12.46 -11.90 -2.15
CA VAL A 175 -13.88 -12.10 -1.81
C VAL A 175 -14.60 -10.75 -1.76
N ILE A 176 -15.51 -10.52 -2.71
CA ILE A 176 -16.22 -9.23 -2.86
C ILE A 176 -17.05 -8.91 -1.61
N GLU A 177 -17.79 -9.87 -1.08
CA GLU A 177 -18.62 -9.68 0.12
C GLU A 177 -17.81 -9.22 1.34
N GLU A 178 -16.62 -9.78 1.56
CA GLU A 178 -15.74 -9.41 2.67
C GLU A 178 -15.25 -7.98 2.55
N ILE A 179 -14.86 -7.57 1.34
CA ILE A 179 -14.43 -6.20 1.06
C ILE A 179 -15.58 -5.22 1.27
N LYS A 180 -16.77 -5.54 0.77
CA LYS A 180 -17.96 -4.69 0.95
C LYS A 180 -18.30 -4.53 2.44
N LYS A 181 -18.25 -5.61 3.24
CA LYS A 181 -18.43 -5.54 4.70
C LYS A 181 -17.36 -4.68 5.38
N LEU A 182 -16.08 -4.85 5.02
CA LEU A 182 -14.98 -4.08 5.60
C LEU A 182 -15.11 -2.57 5.33
N CYS A 183 -15.52 -2.21 4.11
CA CYS A 183 -15.63 -0.81 3.70
C CYS A 183 -16.95 -0.18 4.14
N MET A 184 -17.97 -1.00 4.45
CA MET A 184 -19.31 -0.58 4.85
C MET A 184 -19.78 -1.22 6.17
N PRO A 185 -19.09 -0.94 7.30
CA PRO A 185 -19.35 -1.60 8.58
C PRO A 185 -20.75 -1.33 9.20
N TRP A 186 -21.52 -0.36 8.69
CA TRP A 186 -22.90 -0.12 9.14
C TRP A 186 -23.92 -1.11 8.56
N LEU A 187 -23.60 -1.85 7.50
CA LEU A 187 -24.52 -2.85 6.93
C LEU A 187 -24.85 -3.98 7.93
N ASP A 188 -23.99 -4.23 8.92
CA ASP A 188 -24.22 -5.23 9.95
C ASP A 188 -25.21 -4.76 11.05
N PHE A 189 -25.45 -3.44 11.17
CA PHE A 189 -26.35 -2.89 12.21
C PHE A 189 -27.83 -2.97 11.84
N ASP A 190 -28.18 -2.94 10.55
CA ASP A 190 -29.58 -3.03 10.09
C ASP A 190 -30.17 -4.46 10.23
N GLY A 191 -29.34 -5.47 10.49
CA GLY A 191 -29.78 -6.85 10.73
C GLY A 191 -30.29 -7.14 12.15
N ALA A 192 -30.06 -6.23 13.12
CA ALA A 192 -30.32 -6.50 14.55
C ALA A 192 -31.43 -5.65 15.20
N GLY A 193 -32.22 -4.90 14.42
CA GLY A 193 -33.10 -3.88 15.01
C GLY A 193 -34.35 -3.51 14.21
N CYS A 194 -35.06 -4.47 13.61
CA CYS A 194 -36.43 -4.25 13.14
C CYS A 194 -37.36 -5.36 13.61
N SER A 195 -37.53 -5.49 14.92
CA SER A 195 -38.74 -6.10 15.48
C SER A 195 -39.85 -5.06 15.48
N GLU A 196 -40.90 -5.35 14.72
CA GLU A 196 -42.16 -4.62 14.69
C GLU A 196 -42.65 -4.23 16.09
N GLY A 197 -42.90 -2.94 16.28
CA GLY A 197 -43.41 -2.39 17.54
C GLY A 197 -44.06 -1.03 17.30
N ALA A 198 -45.16 -1.02 16.53
CA ALA A 198 -46.01 0.15 16.38
C ALA A 198 -46.67 0.52 17.72
N VAL A 199 -46.27 1.63 18.36
CA VAL A 199 -47.16 2.46 19.20
C VAL A 199 -46.69 3.90 19.17
N GLY A 200 -47.58 4.82 18.76
CA GLY A 200 -47.29 6.24 18.61
C GLY A 200 -47.29 7.06 19.92
N GLY A 201 -46.89 8.32 19.82
CA GLY A 201 -47.07 9.30 20.89
C GLY A 201 -46.21 10.56 20.76
N ALA A 202 -46.83 11.63 20.24
CA ALA A 202 -46.67 13.07 20.50
C ALA A 202 -45.34 13.64 21.04
N GLY A 203 -44.87 14.70 20.37
CA GLY A 203 -43.60 15.36 20.62
C GLY A 203 -43.53 16.34 21.79
N VAL A 204 -42.29 16.72 22.11
CA VAL A 204 -41.83 17.90 22.88
C VAL A 204 -40.36 18.07 22.42
N GLY A 205 -39.96 19.13 21.72
CA GLY A 205 -39.69 20.46 22.24
C GLY A 205 -38.30 20.89 21.75
N ALA A 206 -38.25 21.72 20.71
CA ALA A 206 -37.04 22.34 20.21
C ALA A 206 -36.42 23.21 21.31
N ARG A 207 -35.17 22.91 21.68
CA ARG A 207 -34.39 23.72 22.61
C ARG A 207 -33.27 24.38 21.81
N GLU A 208 -33.51 25.64 21.45
CA GLU A 208 -32.53 26.52 20.84
C GLU A 208 -31.31 26.68 21.76
N LEU A 209 -30.13 26.37 21.22
CA LEU A 209 -28.84 26.80 21.75
C LEU A 209 -28.10 27.48 20.60
N ASN A 210 -28.04 28.82 20.68
CA ASN A 210 -27.33 29.70 19.77
C ASN A 210 -25.81 29.46 19.85
N GLY A 211 -25.19 29.18 18.69
CA GLY A 211 -23.74 29.16 18.54
C GLY A 211 -23.31 28.69 17.15
N CYS A 212 -23.08 29.65 16.24
CA CYS A 212 -22.33 29.56 14.97
C CYS A 212 -22.14 28.17 14.31
N LEU A 213 -23.12 27.73 13.50
CA LEU A 213 -22.92 26.68 12.50
C LEU A 213 -22.22 27.24 11.26
N GLY A 214 -20.89 27.25 11.28
CA GLY A 214 -20.06 27.49 10.10
C GLY A 214 -19.07 26.35 9.78
N GLY A 215 -18.99 25.32 10.64
CA GLY A 215 -18.00 24.24 10.50
C GLY A 215 -18.51 22.83 10.85
N ALA A 216 -19.77 22.68 11.25
CA ALA A 216 -20.34 21.38 11.62
C ALA A 216 -20.92 20.59 10.42
N CYS A 217 -21.22 21.23 9.28
CA CYS A 217 -21.76 20.52 8.11
C CYS A 217 -20.71 19.66 7.40
N ALA A 218 -19.44 20.09 7.34
CA ALA A 218 -18.40 19.33 6.65
C ALA A 218 -18.04 18.01 7.37
N LEU A 219 -18.11 18.00 8.71
CA LEU A 219 -17.85 16.79 9.50
C LEU A 219 -19.03 15.80 9.46
N ALA A 220 -20.26 16.29 9.30
CA ALA A 220 -21.45 15.45 9.19
C ALA A 220 -21.57 14.77 7.81
N GLU A 221 -21.06 15.38 6.75
CA GLU A 221 -21.01 14.76 5.41
C GLU A 221 -19.99 13.60 5.34
N GLU A 222 -18.87 13.68 6.07
CA GLU A 222 -17.87 12.60 6.14
C GLU A 222 -18.22 11.47 7.12
N GLU A 223 -19.04 11.71 8.15
CA GLU A 223 -19.61 10.65 8.99
C GLU A 223 -20.62 9.77 8.25
N MET A 224 -21.15 10.24 7.10
CA MET A 224 -22.09 9.53 6.25
C MET A 224 -21.45 8.89 5.00
N ALA A 225 -20.11 8.84 4.90
CA ALA A 225 -19.49 8.16 3.77
C ALA A 225 -19.86 6.67 3.78
N LEU A 226 -20.73 6.29 2.85
CA LEU A 226 -21.16 4.92 2.60
C LEU A 226 -20.01 4.01 2.11
N TRP A 227 -18.77 4.47 2.09
CA TRP A 227 -17.63 3.62 1.74
C TRP A 227 -16.36 4.18 2.37
N ARG A 228 -15.64 3.34 3.11
CA ARG A 228 -14.26 3.63 3.51
C ARG A 228 -13.34 3.36 2.32
N PRO A 229 -12.52 4.33 1.87
CA PRO A 229 -11.58 4.10 0.76
C PRO A 229 -10.71 2.87 1.01
N LEU A 230 -10.69 2.00 0.02
CA LEU A 230 -10.08 0.69 0.08
C LEU A 230 -8.65 0.75 -0.46
N VAL A 231 -7.72 0.20 0.32
CA VAL A 231 -6.41 -0.26 -0.14
C VAL A 231 -6.46 -1.78 -0.16
N LEU A 232 -6.49 -2.36 -1.37
CA LEU A 232 -6.47 -3.80 -1.59
C LEU A 232 -5.03 -4.22 -1.90
N LEU A 233 -4.46 -5.09 -1.09
CA LEU A 233 -3.15 -5.70 -1.30
C LEU A 233 -3.34 -7.20 -1.54
N ILE A 234 -2.72 -7.72 -2.60
CA ILE A 234 -2.81 -9.13 -2.99
C ILE A 234 -1.39 -9.69 -3.03
N PRO A 235 -0.89 -10.31 -1.93
CA PRO A 235 0.35 -11.06 -1.94
C PRO A 235 0.25 -12.27 -2.87
N LEU A 236 1.27 -12.47 -3.71
CA LEU A 236 1.27 -13.49 -4.75
C LEU A 236 2.64 -14.17 -4.84
N ARG A 237 2.63 -15.43 -5.28
CA ARG A 237 3.82 -16.17 -5.68
C ARG A 237 3.70 -16.63 -7.14
N LEU A 238 4.34 -15.92 -8.06
CA LEU A 238 4.17 -16.11 -9.50
C LEU A 238 5.10 -17.17 -10.13
N GLY A 239 5.79 -17.96 -9.30
CA GLY A 239 6.75 -18.97 -9.74
C GLY A 239 7.62 -19.48 -8.58
N LEU A 240 8.49 -20.46 -8.87
CA LEU A 240 9.37 -21.06 -7.86
C LEU A 240 10.64 -20.25 -7.64
N THR A 241 11.38 -19.94 -8.71
CA THR A 241 12.58 -19.09 -8.68
C THR A 241 12.40 -17.84 -9.53
N ASP A 242 11.77 -18.02 -10.69
CA ASP A 242 11.54 -16.98 -11.68
C ASP A 242 10.03 -16.89 -11.96
N ILE A 243 9.57 -15.72 -12.40
CA ILE A 243 8.18 -15.53 -12.80
C ILE A 243 7.83 -16.45 -13.98
N ASN A 244 6.67 -17.10 -13.91
CA ASN A 244 6.12 -17.83 -15.05
C ASN A 244 5.64 -16.83 -16.12
N GLU A 245 6.13 -16.96 -17.35
CA GLU A 245 5.80 -16.08 -18.49
C GLU A 245 4.29 -15.96 -18.73
N ALA A 246 3.51 -16.99 -18.37
CA ALA A 246 2.05 -16.98 -18.48
C ALA A 246 1.36 -15.88 -17.64
N TYR A 247 2.03 -15.35 -16.62
CA TYR A 247 1.54 -14.28 -15.76
C TYR A 247 1.99 -12.88 -16.20
N ILE A 248 2.96 -12.76 -17.11
CA ILE A 248 3.54 -11.46 -17.49
C ILE A 248 2.47 -10.52 -18.06
N GLU A 249 1.63 -11.02 -18.95
CA GLU A 249 0.56 -10.20 -19.52
C GLU A 249 -0.45 -9.77 -18.45
N THR A 250 -0.86 -10.68 -17.58
CA THR A 250 -1.78 -10.37 -16.48
C THR A 250 -1.17 -9.33 -15.51
N LEU A 251 0.12 -9.42 -15.23
CA LEU A 251 0.86 -8.45 -14.43
C LEU A 251 0.89 -7.06 -15.09
N LYS A 252 1.17 -6.99 -16.40
CA LYS A 252 1.10 -5.73 -17.16
C LYS A 252 -0.28 -5.09 -17.07
N GLN A 253 -1.34 -5.89 -17.22
CA GLN A 253 -2.73 -5.41 -17.10
C GLN A 253 -3.03 -4.82 -15.71
N CYS A 254 -2.44 -5.34 -14.63
CA CYS A 254 -2.59 -4.75 -13.28
C CYS A 254 -2.02 -3.32 -13.19
N PHE A 255 -0.98 -2.98 -13.94
CA PHE A 255 -0.45 -1.62 -14.01
C PHE A 255 -1.31 -0.68 -14.86
N MET A 256 -2.19 -1.21 -15.71
CA MET A 256 -3.03 -0.45 -16.63
C MET A 256 -4.36 -0.01 -16.00
N LEU A 257 -4.75 -0.60 -14.86
CA LEU A 257 -5.99 -0.25 -14.18
C LEU A 257 -5.92 1.15 -13.53
N PRO A 258 -6.97 1.99 -13.61
CA PRO A 258 -7.02 3.28 -12.93
C PRO A 258 -6.79 3.18 -11.41
N GLN A 259 -7.18 2.05 -10.82
CA GLN A 259 -7.04 1.75 -9.40
C GLN A 259 -5.61 1.31 -9.04
N SER A 260 -4.70 1.11 -10.00
CA SER A 260 -3.37 0.54 -9.74
C SER A 260 -2.56 1.39 -8.77
N LEU A 261 -2.09 0.75 -7.71
CA LEU A 261 -1.02 1.25 -6.85
C LEU A 261 0.32 0.61 -7.19
N GLY A 262 0.42 -0.16 -8.28
CA GLY A 262 1.64 -0.87 -8.65
C GLY A 262 1.88 -2.12 -7.80
N VAL A 263 3.14 -2.53 -7.69
CA VAL A 263 3.56 -3.80 -7.09
C VAL A 263 4.80 -3.59 -6.23
N ILE A 264 4.83 -4.20 -5.05
CA ILE A 264 6.06 -4.33 -4.25
C ILE A 264 6.58 -5.76 -4.31
N GLY A 265 7.88 -5.93 -4.38
CA GLY A 265 8.48 -7.27 -4.51
C GLY A 265 9.99 -7.22 -4.49
N GLY A 266 10.60 -8.37 -4.71
CA GLY A 266 12.05 -8.51 -4.81
C GLY A 266 12.65 -9.49 -3.81
N LYS A 267 13.94 -9.77 -4.00
CA LYS A 267 14.71 -10.72 -3.19
C LYS A 267 15.02 -10.12 -1.81
N PRO A 268 15.40 -10.95 -0.82
CA PRO A 268 15.94 -10.46 0.42
C PRO A 268 17.01 -9.38 0.18
N ASN A 269 16.83 -8.23 0.84
CA ASN A 269 17.70 -7.07 0.75
C ASN A 269 17.79 -6.38 -0.64
N SER A 270 16.91 -6.73 -1.58
CA SER A 270 16.79 -6.15 -2.93
C SER A 270 15.32 -5.95 -3.31
N ALA A 271 14.57 -5.23 -2.46
CA ALA A 271 13.16 -4.95 -2.67
C ALA A 271 12.94 -3.65 -3.46
N HIS A 272 11.97 -3.65 -4.37
CA HIS A 272 11.64 -2.52 -5.23
C HIS A 272 10.13 -2.24 -5.22
N TYR A 273 9.77 -0.98 -5.49
CA TYR A 273 8.40 -0.57 -5.75
C TYR A 273 8.20 -0.33 -7.24
N PHE A 274 7.57 -1.28 -7.91
CA PHE A 274 7.24 -1.23 -9.33
C PHE A 274 6.00 -0.38 -9.53
N ILE A 275 6.11 0.64 -10.37
CA ILE A 275 5.05 1.63 -10.62
C ILE A 275 4.48 1.54 -12.03
N GLY A 276 5.07 0.73 -12.90
CA GLY A 276 4.72 0.73 -14.31
C GLY A 276 5.59 -0.19 -15.16
N PHE A 277 5.41 -0.10 -16.48
CA PHE A 277 6.22 -0.83 -17.44
C PHE A 277 6.30 -0.10 -18.79
N VAL A 278 7.30 -0.47 -19.59
CA VAL A 278 7.44 -0.10 -21.00
C VAL A 278 8.02 -1.29 -21.76
N GLY A 279 7.33 -1.77 -22.80
CA GLY A 279 7.73 -3.00 -23.50
C GLY A 279 7.80 -4.20 -22.54
N GLU A 280 8.99 -4.77 -22.39
CA GLU A 280 9.30 -5.91 -21.48
C GLU A 280 10.06 -5.50 -20.21
N GLU A 281 10.12 -4.20 -19.90
CA GLU A 281 10.80 -3.69 -18.71
C GLU A 281 9.81 -3.10 -17.71
N LEU A 282 9.99 -3.43 -16.43
CA LEU A 282 9.30 -2.78 -15.32
C LEU A 282 10.01 -1.49 -14.95
N ILE A 283 9.23 -0.48 -14.61
CA ILE A 283 9.69 0.81 -14.09
C ILE A 283 9.49 0.80 -12.58
N TYR A 284 10.51 1.15 -11.80
CA TYR A 284 10.46 1.08 -10.35
C TYR A 284 11.19 2.21 -9.62
N LEU A 285 10.82 2.38 -8.36
CA LEU A 285 11.51 3.22 -7.38
C LEU A 285 12.35 2.33 -6.45
N ASP A 286 13.61 2.73 -6.29
CA ASP A 286 14.62 1.96 -5.58
C ASP A 286 14.91 2.57 -4.19
N PRO A 287 14.71 1.85 -3.08
CA PRO A 287 14.98 2.36 -1.74
C PRO A 287 16.46 2.27 -1.31
N HIS A 288 17.34 1.65 -2.11
CA HIS A 288 18.72 1.30 -1.74
C HIS A 288 19.69 2.48 -1.85
N THR A 289 19.31 3.62 -1.28
CA THR A 289 20.24 4.70 -0.97
C THR A 289 20.05 5.28 0.42
N THR A 290 21.16 5.52 1.13
CA THR A 290 21.12 5.93 2.53
C THR A 290 21.21 7.45 2.69
N GLN A 291 20.05 8.07 2.92
CA GLN A 291 19.93 9.51 3.14
C GLN A 291 19.89 9.85 4.65
N PRO A 292 20.31 11.05 5.08
CA PRO A 292 20.08 11.49 6.47
C PRO A 292 18.59 11.58 6.79
N ALA A 293 18.18 11.25 8.01
CA ALA A 293 16.82 11.51 8.49
C ALA A 293 16.50 13.02 8.41
N VAL A 294 15.27 13.36 8.01
CA VAL A 294 14.82 14.75 7.90
C VAL A 294 14.08 15.14 9.18
N GLU A 295 14.46 16.28 9.75
CA GLU A 295 13.75 16.90 10.86
C GLU A 295 12.72 17.91 10.31
N PRO A 296 11.42 17.77 10.64
CA PRO A 296 10.41 18.77 10.32
C PRO A 296 10.80 20.14 10.90
N SER A 297 10.56 21.22 10.15
CA SER A 297 10.72 22.58 10.67
C SER A 297 9.59 22.95 11.65
N GLU A 298 9.78 24.04 12.41
CA GLU A 298 8.78 24.52 13.38
C GLU A 298 7.40 24.81 12.74
N ASP A 299 7.36 25.12 11.43
CA ASP A 299 6.13 25.41 10.68
C ASP A 299 5.46 24.15 10.09
N SER A 300 5.85 22.95 10.53
CA SER A 300 5.40 21.65 9.97
C SER A 300 5.73 21.45 8.48
N GLN A 301 6.55 22.33 7.89
CA GLN A 301 7.11 22.15 6.56
C GLN A 301 8.34 21.25 6.65
N VAL A 302 8.34 20.17 5.87
CA VAL A 302 9.47 19.24 5.78
C VAL A 302 10.22 19.54 4.49
N PRO A 303 11.56 19.71 4.53
CA PRO A 303 12.37 19.69 3.30
C PRO A 303 12.14 18.37 2.56
N ASP A 304 11.49 18.45 1.40
CA ASP A 304 10.89 17.28 0.75
C ASP A 304 11.65 16.76 -0.47
N ASP A 305 12.65 17.49 -0.96
CA ASP A 305 13.44 17.08 -2.14
C ASP A 305 13.99 15.66 -2.04
N SER A 306 14.36 15.21 -0.81
CA SER A 306 14.89 13.87 -0.56
C SER A 306 13.85 12.74 -0.62
N TYR A 307 12.56 13.10 -0.70
CA TYR A 307 11.43 12.19 -0.81
C TYR A 307 10.84 12.15 -2.24
N HIS A 308 11.54 12.73 -3.21
CA HIS A 308 11.16 12.72 -4.62
C HIS A 308 12.35 12.25 -5.47
N CYS A 309 12.14 11.18 -6.22
CA CYS A 309 13.17 10.59 -7.08
C CYS A 309 13.39 11.46 -8.32
N GLN A 310 14.51 12.17 -8.38
CA GLN A 310 14.84 13.09 -9.50
C GLN A 310 15.88 12.52 -10.48
N HIS A 311 16.41 11.34 -10.23
CA HIS A 311 17.28 10.65 -11.20
C HIS A 311 16.43 9.94 -12.27
N PRO A 312 17.02 9.53 -13.41
CA PRO A 312 16.31 8.73 -14.41
C PRO A 312 15.69 7.48 -13.75
N PRO A 313 14.48 7.09 -14.19
CA PRO A 313 13.75 6.00 -13.57
C PRO A 313 14.47 4.67 -13.78
N CYS A 314 14.53 3.86 -12.73
CA CYS A 314 15.12 2.54 -12.80
C CYS A 314 14.22 1.61 -13.61
N ARG A 315 14.86 0.79 -14.46
CA ARG A 315 14.21 -0.21 -15.31
C ARG A 315 14.88 -1.56 -15.12
N MET A 316 14.10 -2.64 -15.21
CA MET A 316 14.61 -4.01 -15.25
C MET A 316 13.72 -4.89 -16.10
N HIS A 317 14.27 -5.93 -16.72
CA HIS A 317 13.48 -6.87 -17.52
C HIS A 317 12.47 -7.62 -16.64
N ILE A 318 11.23 -7.81 -17.11
CA ILE A 318 10.17 -8.44 -16.30
C ILE A 318 10.55 -9.84 -15.82
N CYS A 319 11.28 -10.61 -16.63
CA CYS A 319 11.75 -11.95 -16.24
C CYS A 319 12.76 -11.96 -15.07
N GLU A 320 13.34 -10.82 -14.70
CA GLU A 320 14.25 -10.71 -13.55
C GLU A 320 13.52 -10.45 -12.23
N LEU A 321 12.20 -10.19 -12.30
CA LEU A 321 11.34 -9.99 -11.14
C LEU A 321 11.32 -11.24 -10.25
N ASP A 322 11.56 -11.07 -8.95
CA ASP A 322 11.35 -12.15 -7.99
C ASP A 322 9.86 -12.55 -7.94
N PRO A 323 9.52 -13.84 -7.96
CA PRO A 323 8.12 -14.26 -7.99
C PRO A 323 7.33 -13.93 -6.71
N SER A 324 7.97 -13.54 -5.60
CA SER A 324 7.28 -13.04 -4.39
C SER A 324 6.96 -11.55 -4.53
N ILE A 325 5.67 -11.24 -4.68
CA ILE A 325 5.20 -9.86 -4.85
C ILE A 325 3.94 -9.59 -4.00
N ALA A 326 3.55 -8.33 -3.89
CA ALA A 326 2.19 -7.93 -3.55
C ALA A 326 1.71 -6.84 -4.50
N ALA A 327 0.61 -7.11 -5.22
CA ALA A 327 -0.04 -6.13 -6.08
C ALA A 327 -1.00 -5.26 -5.26
N GLY A 328 -1.02 -3.95 -5.52
CA GLY A 328 -1.87 -3.00 -4.81
C GLY A 328 -2.89 -2.32 -5.70
N PHE A 329 -4.09 -2.09 -5.14
CA PHE A 329 -5.15 -1.32 -5.78
C PHE A 329 -5.82 -0.37 -4.78
N PHE A 330 -6.23 0.80 -5.25
CA PHE A 330 -6.95 1.80 -4.47
C PHE A 330 -8.32 2.08 -5.08
N CYS A 331 -9.37 1.87 -4.30
CA CYS A 331 -10.75 2.18 -4.69
C CYS A 331 -11.32 3.22 -3.71
N ARG A 332 -11.48 4.46 -4.19
CA ARG A 332 -11.94 5.57 -3.34
C ARG A 332 -13.41 5.40 -2.97
N THR A 333 -14.21 4.87 -3.88
CA THR A 333 -15.65 4.65 -3.74
C THR A 333 -16.02 3.18 -4.00
N GLU A 334 -17.26 2.81 -3.70
CA GLU A 334 -17.81 1.50 -4.08
C GLU A 334 -17.83 1.34 -5.62
N ASP A 335 -18.17 2.40 -6.37
CA ASP A 335 -18.15 2.39 -7.83
C ASP A 335 -16.76 2.08 -8.40
N ASP A 336 -15.70 2.63 -7.80
CA ASP A 336 -14.32 2.34 -8.20
C ASP A 336 -13.98 0.85 -8.00
N PHE A 337 -14.50 0.24 -6.93
CA PHE A 337 -14.31 -1.18 -6.62
C PHE A 337 -15.13 -2.08 -7.53
N ASP A 338 -16.38 -1.72 -7.84
CA ASP A 338 -17.21 -2.45 -8.79
C ASP A 338 -16.63 -2.37 -10.22
N ASP A 339 -16.07 -1.22 -10.61
CA ASP A 339 -15.31 -1.05 -11.86
C ASP A 339 -14.06 -1.94 -11.89
N TRP A 340 -13.27 -1.95 -10.81
CA TRP A 340 -12.13 -2.85 -10.67
C TRP A 340 -12.56 -4.32 -10.82
N CYS A 341 -13.64 -4.74 -10.15
CA CYS A 341 -14.19 -6.09 -10.27
C CYS A 341 -14.58 -6.43 -11.71
N ALA A 342 -15.21 -5.51 -12.43
CA ALA A 342 -15.59 -5.70 -13.83
C ALA A 342 -14.36 -5.88 -14.74
N HIS A 343 -13.29 -5.10 -14.52
CA HIS A 343 -12.03 -5.24 -15.22
C HIS A 343 -11.36 -6.60 -14.93
N ILE A 344 -11.26 -7.02 -13.67
CA ILE A 344 -10.68 -8.31 -13.31
C ILE A 344 -11.46 -9.48 -13.94
N ARG A 345 -12.80 -9.48 -13.87
CA ARG A 345 -13.61 -10.53 -14.52
C ARG A 345 -13.35 -10.61 -16.03
N LYS A 346 -13.17 -9.46 -16.69
CA LYS A 346 -12.83 -9.40 -18.11
C LYS A 346 -11.44 -9.98 -18.40
N LEU A 347 -10.45 -9.68 -17.57
CA LEU A 347 -9.09 -10.23 -17.69
C LEU A 347 -9.08 -11.76 -17.58
N SER A 348 -9.83 -12.32 -16.64
CA SER A 348 -9.97 -13.78 -16.49
C SER A 348 -10.59 -14.47 -17.72
N CYS A 349 -11.27 -13.72 -18.59
CA CYS A 349 -11.89 -14.24 -19.82
C CYS A 349 -11.05 -14.03 -21.09
N CYS A 350 -9.97 -13.23 -21.03
CA CYS A 350 -9.14 -12.90 -22.18
C CYS A 350 -8.23 -14.08 -22.58
N LYS A 351 -8.18 -14.38 -23.88
CA LYS A 351 -7.29 -15.41 -24.42
C LYS A 351 -5.86 -14.87 -24.50
N GLY A 352 -4.98 -15.26 -23.58
CA GLY A 352 -3.55 -14.92 -23.69
C GLY A 352 -2.72 -15.00 -22.41
N GLY A 353 -3.33 -14.98 -21.23
CA GLY A 353 -2.63 -15.07 -19.94
C GLY A 353 -3.40 -15.90 -18.91
N LEU A 354 -2.70 -16.41 -17.90
CA LEU A 354 -3.31 -17.06 -16.74
C LEU A 354 -3.67 -16.00 -15.69
N PRO A 355 -4.83 -16.12 -15.01
CA PRO A 355 -5.16 -15.23 -13.89
C PRO A 355 -4.14 -15.43 -12.75
N MET A 356 -3.70 -14.33 -12.14
CA MET A 356 -2.82 -14.39 -10.96
C MET A 356 -3.59 -14.65 -9.66
N PHE A 357 -4.88 -14.32 -9.65
CA PHE A 357 -5.79 -14.51 -8.52
C PHE A 357 -7.23 -14.66 -9.04
N GLU A 358 -8.09 -15.22 -8.21
CA GLU A 358 -9.52 -15.39 -8.48
C GLU A 358 -10.35 -14.31 -7.79
N LEU A 359 -11.47 -13.93 -8.41
CA LEU A 359 -12.44 -12.99 -7.84
C LEU A 359 -13.76 -13.74 -7.63
N VAL A 360 -14.21 -13.83 -6.38
CA VAL A 360 -15.41 -14.55 -6.00
C VAL A 360 -16.41 -13.63 -5.30
N ASP A 361 -17.71 -13.83 -5.55
CA ASP A 361 -18.74 -12.97 -4.96
C ASP A 361 -18.85 -13.19 -3.43
N SER A 362 -18.79 -14.45 -2.99
CA SER A 362 -18.89 -14.87 -1.59
C SER A 362 -17.90 -15.98 -1.30
N GLN A 363 -17.48 -16.12 -0.03
CA GLN A 363 -16.55 -17.17 0.38
C GLN A 363 -17.11 -18.57 0.06
N PRO A 364 -16.36 -19.46 -0.61
CA PRO A 364 -16.80 -20.81 -0.87
C PRO A 364 -17.01 -21.58 0.44
N SER A 365 -18.15 -22.25 0.58
CA SER A 365 -18.56 -22.96 1.81
C SER A 365 -17.60 -24.07 2.30
N HIS A 366 -16.68 -24.51 1.44
CA HIS A 366 -15.64 -25.50 1.73
C HIS A 366 -14.29 -24.87 2.15
N LEU A 367 -14.10 -23.57 1.93
CA LEU A 367 -12.96 -22.78 2.39
C LEU A 367 -13.25 -22.04 3.69
N VAL A 368 -14.32 -22.41 4.40
CA VAL A 368 -14.54 -22.00 5.78
C VAL A 368 -13.46 -22.69 6.62
N SER A 369 -12.25 -22.12 6.62
CA SER A 369 -11.28 -22.42 7.65
C SER A 369 -11.95 -22.01 8.96
N ALA A 370 -12.22 -22.99 9.79
CA ALA A 370 -12.84 -22.78 11.09
C ALA A 370 -11.83 -22.09 12.00
N ASP A 371 -11.68 -20.76 11.91
CA ASP A 371 -11.13 -19.89 12.96
C ASP A 371 -11.21 -18.40 12.56
N VAL A 372 -12.42 -17.85 12.50
CA VAL A 372 -12.65 -16.42 12.78
C VAL A 372 -13.88 -16.31 13.67
N LEU A 373 -13.78 -16.86 14.89
CA LEU A 373 -14.65 -16.38 15.96
C LEU A 373 -14.13 -15.02 16.38
N ASN A 374 -14.98 -14.00 16.21
CA ASN A 374 -14.83 -12.65 16.72
C ASN A 374 -14.17 -12.64 18.12
N LEU A 375 -12.87 -12.39 18.18
CA LEU A 375 -12.15 -12.14 19.42
C LEU A 375 -12.08 -10.63 19.62
N THR A 376 -12.95 -10.12 20.50
CA THR A 376 -12.78 -8.82 21.13
C THR A 376 -11.47 -8.82 21.94
N PRO A 377 -10.64 -7.77 21.85
CA PRO A 377 -9.32 -7.78 22.46
C PRO A 377 -9.42 -7.52 23.97
N ASP A 378 -9.24 -8.57 24.78
CA ASP A 378 -8.86 -8.44 26.18
C ASP A 378 -7.39 -8.83 26.37
N PHE A 379 -6.68 -7.98 27.11
CA PHE A 379 -5.21 -7.83 27.18
C PHE A 379 -4.41 -8.98 27.85
N SER A 380 -4.91 -10.22 27.95
CA SER A 380 -4.24 -11.25 28.76
C SER A 380 -3.79 -12.56 28.07
N ASP A 381 -4.02 -12.76 26.78
CA ASP A 381 -3.76 -14.07 26.14
C ASP A 381 -2.42 -14.18 25.38
N SER A 382 -1.35 -13.57 25.93
CA SER A 382 0.02 -13.66 25.38
C SER A 382 0.60 -15.09 25.38
N ASP A 383 0.16 -15.97 26.29
CA ASP A 383 0.81 -17.26 26.53
C ASP A 383 0.19 -18.43 25.73
N ARG A 384 -0.87 -18.20 24.95
CA ARG A 384 -1.51 -19.25 24.10
C ARG A 384 -1.18 -19.12 22.62
N LEU A 385 -0.64 -17.98 22.18
CA LEU A 385 -0.26 -17.72 20.80
C LEU A 385 1.08 -18.38 20.41
N GLU A 386 1.95 -18.69 21.38
CA GLU A 386 3.28 -19.28 21.15
C GLU A 386 3.25 -20.73 20.63
N ARG A 387 2.10 -21.43 20.67
CA ARG A 387 2.01 -22.85 20.26
C ARG A 387 1.49 -23.09 18.84
N PHE A 388 1.17 -22.04 18.08
CA PHE A 388 0.54 -22.15 16.75
C PHE A 388 1.41 -21.75 15.57
N PHE A 389 2.58 -21.13 15.78
CA PHE A 389 3.44 -20.63 14.69
C PHE A 389 4.91 -20.99 14.91
N ASP A 390 5.15 -22.23 15.30
CA ASP A 390 6.48 -22.82 15.21
C ASP A 390 6.48 -23.78 14.01
N SER A 391 7.39 -23.52 13.07
CA SER A 391 7.67 -24.19 11.78
C SER A 391 6.92 -23.70 10.53
N GLU A 392 7.72 -23.10 9.64
CA GLU A 392 7.64 -23.14 8.16
C GLU A 392 6.90 -22.00 7.42
N ASP A 393 7.69 -20.96 7.07
CA ASP A 393 7.47 -20.04 5.94
C ASP A 393 7.40 -20.78 4.55
N GLU A 394 6.98 -22.06 4.51
CA GLU A 394 6.96 -22.91 3.29
C GLU A 394 5.56 -23.44 2.89
N GLU A 395 4.48 -23.14 3.61
CA GLU A 395 3.15 -23.63 3.21
C GLU A 395 2.44 -22.64 2.26
N PHE A 396 2.85 -22.66 0.98
CA PHE A 396 2.06 -22.11 -0.12
C PHE A 396 1.42 -23.25 -0.92
N GLU A 397 0.12 -23.16 -1.18
CA GLU A 397 -0.52 -24.02 -2.18
C GLU A 397 0.03 -23.67 -3.57
N ILE A 398 0.86 -24.58 -4.10
CA ILE A 398 1.30 -24.54 -5.48
C ILE A 398 0.11 -24.89 -6.36
N LEU A 399 -0.32 -23.97 -7.22
CA LEU A 399 -1.27 -24.27 -8.30
C LEU A 399 -0.60 -25.30 -9.24
N SER A 400 -0.90 -26.58 -9.02
CA SER A 400 -0.54 -27.64 -9.96
C SER A 400 -1.45 -27.56 -11.19
N LEU A 401 -0.80 -27.46 -12.36
CA LEU A 401 -1.33 -27.42 -13.73
C LEU A 401 -2.61 -28.23 -13.99
#